data_AF-A0A3B0QZT9-F1
#
_entry.id   AF-A0A3B0QZT9-F1
#
_cell.length_a   1.000
_cell.length_b   1.000
_cell.length_c   1.000
_cell.angle_alpha   90.00
_cell.angle_beta   90.00
_cell.angle_gamma   90.00
#
_symmetry.space_group_name_H-M   'P 1'
#
loop_
_entity.id
_entity.type
_entity.pdbx_description
1 polymer ?
#
loop_
_entity_poly.entity_id
_entity_poly.type
_entity_poly.pdbx_seq_one_letter_code
_entity_poly.pdbx_strand_id
1 'polypeptide(L)'
;MSNIDLVRGDKKRPVRSTAVRLDRPFTFIKDYDKNAPLLKEILEKDMQGMTDPLQLMKSYEERLSKKISYGNIDKKLDWLFQNGRVPRTLDGYYHGITIGMKTGFDAYTLLDTMRSKFKIGKDVDPTQLFHATLLSKSTPWAGKNFKKLTREKVSELTDGFDKGSKTTYLGINSFRNEEKGILNNIAVFLLPAIIETDKVAAPGGEKQSSYIYGKGGLFIAKKDKSVDPKTPDKEVISLNYRWAKLDNKLPNTLLVDEIVEISKGLYLGKLYFSTAVRSLVKDYDPAVDKKDYKYRNFGYFLLMDDTWLHEKNMLFPELAYKMADDLPKKFTTFCFEDKKKGKAIKAKARLSKERTVMHYLRDLSDGIKEGPATEDKYFKEVHNLFMSAQRPDGIEGYLRGGVVALKRGGFMRKFGTNLTNDIYPAVRLFSPWTGKTFTSVDMKVARKYIGKDAEYYKDKGQIILGTNTFKKNFDLSLPATAFIEQLDKIGMVVEEPTEEEKAEGIDLKSFYFMAHFEKSIMADCKGKDVLQFNYRWPKFKTMVPDCYCIDELVRIADGLYLGQLLYATDWEVPYDPKTPPSKYKYDNFGYFLLMDAEWQAIKEFMGFDMNQVL
;
A
#
# COMPACT_ATOMS: atom_id res chain seq x y z
N MET A 1 65.90 -35.48 12.71
CA MET A 1 64.55 -36.05 12.92
C MET A 1 63.59 -34.89 13.18
N SER A 2 62.38 -34.97 12.59
CA SER A 2 61.20 -34.07 12.65
C SER A 2 61.41 -32.60 12.26
N ASN A 3 60.95 -32.10 11.11
CA ASN A 3 59.57 -31.89 10.57
C ASN A 3 59.22 -30.39 10.67
N ILE A 4 59.30 -29.69 9.55
CA ILE A 4 58.69 -28.36 9.33
C ILE A 4 57.78 -28.49 8.13
N ASP A 5 56.51 -28.17 8.35
CA ASP A 5 55.39 -28.30 7.43
C ASP A 5 55.50 -27.38 6.20
N LEU A 6 55.28 -27.99 5.04
CA LEU A 6 55.07 -27.33 3.75
C LEU A 6 53.65 -26.74 3.70
N VAL A 7 53.56 -25.41 3.79
CA VAL A 7 52.33 -24.66 3.51
C VAL A 7 51.98 -24.78 2.02
N ARG A 8 50.90 -25.52 1.73
CA ARG A 8 50.24 -25.54 0.41
C ARG A 8 49.54 -24.20 0.19
N GLY A 9 49.96 -23.48 -0.85
CA GLY A 9 49.26 -22.30 -1.34
C GLY A 9 47.90 -22.66 -1.93
N ASP A 10 46.85 -22.20 -1.28
CA ASP A 10 45.48 -22.21 -1.81
C ASP A 10 45.39 -21.25 -3.01
N LYS A 11 45.21 -21.82 -4.20
CA LYS A 11 44.76 -21.08 -5.38
C LYS A 11 43.36 -20.54 -5.11
N LYS A 12 43.27 -19.24 -4.82
CA LYS A 12 42.00 -18.50 -4.78
C LYS A 12 41.22 -18.78 -6.06
N ARG A 13 40.10 -19.50 -5.95
CA ARG A 13 39.09 -19.58 -7.01
C ARG A 13 38.58 -18.15 -7.27
N PRO A 14 38.43 -17.74 -8.54
CA PRO A 14 37.80 -16.46 -8.83
C PRO A 14 36.37 -16.49 -8.29
N VAL A 15 36.04 -15.52 -7.44
CA VAL A 15 34.66 -15.25 -7.03
C VAL A 15 33.89 -14.99 -8.33
N ARG A 16 33.04 -15.94 -8.73
CA ARG A 16 32.08 -15.71 -9.81
C ARG A 16 31.19 -14.57 -9.35
N SER A 17 31.38 -13.39 -9.95
CA SER A 17 30.37 -12.33 -9.94
C SER A 17 29.06 -12.96 -10.40
N THR A 18 28.13 -13.13 -9.47
CA THR A 18 26.75 -13.52 -9.76
C THR A 18 26.08 -12.32 -10.41
N ALA A 19 26.35 -12.12 -11.70
CA ALA A 19 25.57 -11.17 -12.50
C ALA A 19 24.10 -11.56 -12.35
N VAL A 20 23.30 -10.68 -11.75
CA VAL A 20 21.87 -10.88 -11.57
C VAL A 20 21.26 -11.08 -12.97
N ARG A 21 20.71 -12.26 -13.23
CA ARG A 21 20.03 -12.54 -14.49
C ARG A 21 18.60 -12.01 -14.36
N LEU A 22 18.33 -10.91 -15.04
CA LEU A 22 16.99 -10.31 -15.09
C LEU A 22 16.10 -11.06 -16.07
N ASP A 23 14.83 -11.25 -15.69
CA ASP A 23 13.80 -11.79 -16.58
C ASP A 23 13.47 -10.78 -17.69
N ARG A 24 13.48 -9.49 -17.34
CA ARG A 24 13.35 -8.37 -18.27
C ARG A 24 14.54 -7.41 -18.10
N PRO A 25 15.44 -7.30 -19.09
CA PRO A 25 16.62 -6.44 -18.97
C PRO A 25 16.28 -4.95 -19.09
N PHE A 26 17.15 -4.10 -18.55
CA PHE A 26 17.12 -2.67 -18.83
C PHE A 26 17.41 -2.37 -20.32
N THR A 27 16.79 -1.33 -20.86
CA THR A 27 17.02 -0.83 -22.21
C THR A 27 17.75 0.52 -22.18
N PHE A 28 19.08 0.48 -22.28
CA PHE A 28 19.89 1.69 -22.35
C PHE A 28 20.27 2.09 -23.77
N ILE A 29 20.51 3.38 -24.02
CA ILE A 29 21.13 3.90 -25.24
C ILE A 29 22.46 3.19 -25.54
N LYS A 30 22.94 3.20 -26.78
CA LYS A 30 24.12 2.39 -27.18
C LYS A 30 25.40 2.80 -26.43
N ASP A 31 25.59 4.10 -26.22
CA ASP A 31 26.86 4.69 -25.75
C ASP A 31 26.82 5.05 -24.26
N TYR A 32 26.03 4.33 -23.46
CA TYR A 32 26.00 4.54 -22.02
C TYR A 32 27.28 4.02 -21.33
N ASP A 33 27.70 4.70 -20.27
CA ASP A 33 28.84 4.27 -19.46
C ASP A 33 28.45 3.06 -18.59
N LYS A 34 28.91 1.88 -19.01
CA LYS A 34 28.72 0.61 -18.29
C LYS A 34 29.47 0.55 -16.95
N ASN A 35 30.46 1.41 -16.77
CA ASN A 35 31.27 1.48 -15.55
C ASN A 35 30.82 2.58 -14.60
N ALA A 36 29.75 3.32 -14.94
CA ALA A 36 29.23 4.40 -14.11
C ALA A 36 28.98 3.90 -12.67
N PRO A 37 29.54 4.56 -11.64
CA PRO A 37 29.39 4.14 -10.25
C PRO A 37 27.91 3.98 -9.84
N LEU A 38 27.04 4.88 -10.32
CA LEU A 38 25.60 4.81 -10.08
C LEU A 38 24.95 3.58 -10.71
N LEU A 39 25.37 3.17 -11.90
CA LEU A 39 24.86 1.96 -12.54
C LEU A 39 25.24 0.71 -11.75
N LYS A 40 26.48 0.63 -11.27
CA LYS A 40 26.91 -0.47 -10.41
C LYS A 40 26.11 -0.51 -9.12
N GLU A 41 25.88 0.64 -8.49
CA GLU A 41 25.03 0.71 -7.29
C GLU A 41 23.61 0.21 -7.59
N ILE A 42 23.01 0.63 -8.71
CA ILE A 42 21.68 0.16 -9.11
C ILE A 42 21.68 -1.36 -9.32
N LEU A 43 22.59 -1.90 -10.13
CA LEU A 43 22.57 -3.30 -10.55
C LEU A 43 23.06 -4.28 -9.49
N GLU A 44 24.07 -3.91 -8.70
CA GLU A 44 24.72 -4.82 -7.74
C GLU A 44 24.09 -4.73 -6.35
N LYS A 45 23.56 -3.55 -5.98
CA LYS A 45 23.00 -3.31 -4.65
C LYS A 45 21.48 -3.17 -4.67
N ASP A 46 20.93 -2.24 -5.45
CA ASP A 46 19.48 -1.98 -5.37
C ASP A 46 18.65 -3.09 -6.03
N MET A 47 19.15 -3.72 -7.09
CA MET A 47 18.52 -4.87 -7.77
C MET A 47 18.77 -6.22 -7.06
N GLN A 48 19.46 -6.24 -5.92
CA GLN A 48 19.77 -7.49 -5.23
C GLN A 48 18.48 -8.21 -4.80
N GLY A 49 18.28 -9.43 -5.29
CA GLY A 49 17.07 -10.23 -5.03
C GLY A 49 15.86 -9.86 -5.89
N MET A 50 16.01 -8.92 -6.83
CA MET A 50 14.95 -8.53 -7.78
C MET A 50 15.18 -9.17 -9.15
N THR A 51 14.09 -9.47 -9.85
CA THR A 51 14.17 -10.11 -11.18
C THR A 51 13.86 -9.17 -12.35
N ASP A 52 13.30 -7.99 -12.08
CA ASP A 52 12.95 -7.01 -13.11
C ASP A 52 13.05 -5.54 -12.63
N PRO A 53 13.16 -4.58 -13.55
CA PRO A 53 13.21 -3.15 -13.23
C PRO A 53 11.97 -2.58 -12.53
N LEU A 54 10.79 -3.20 -12.64
CA LEU A 54 9.58 -2.69 -12.01
C LEU A 54 9.62 -2.90 -10.49
N GLN A 55 10.18 -4.02 -10.02
CA GLN A 55 10.46 -4.27 -8.59
C GLN A 55 11.38 -3.19 -8.00
N LEU A 56 12.40 -2.77 -8.76
CA LEU A 56 13.26 -1.66 -8.37
C LEU A 56 12.48 -0.35 -8.23
N MET A 57 11.62 -0.06 -9.21
CA MET A 57 10.81 1.15 -9.16
C MET A 57 9.84 1.14 -7.98
N LYS A 58 9.24 -0.02 -7.65
CA LYS A 58 8.42 -0.18 -6.44
C LYS A 58 9.23 0.13 -5.18
N SER A 59 10.44 -0.43 -5.06
CA SER A 59 11.31 -0.14 -3.90
C SER A 59 11.69 1.34 -3.83
N TYR A 60 11.92 2.01 -4.97
CA TYR A 60 12.17 3.46 -4.98
C TYR A 60 10.94 4.27 -4.58
N GLU A 61 9.75 3.94 -5.08
CA GLU A 61 8.49 4.57 -4.67
C GLU A 61 8.31 4.48 -3.16
N GLU A 62 8.42 3.29 -2.57
CA GLU A 62 8.27 3.08 -1.13
C GLU A 62 9.30 3.87 -0.30
N ARG A 63 10.54 3.98 -0.79
CA ARG A 63 11.58 4.77 -0.11
C ARG A 63 11.32 6.28 -0.23
N LEU A 64 10.77 6.73 -1.35
CA LEU A 64 10.42 8.13 -1.58
C LEU A 64 9.18 8.54 -0.80
N SER A 65 8.19 7.67 -0.64
CA SER A 65 6.98 7.94 0.14
C SER A 65 7.20 7.95 1.66
N LYS A 66 8.31 7.39 2.15
CA LYS A 66 8.65 7.29 3.59
C LYS A 66 9.66 8.32 4.11
N LYS A 67 10.31 9.13 3.26
CA LYS A 67 11.44 9.99 3.68
C LYS A 67 11.22 11.47 3.37
N ILE A 68 11.61 12.33 4.33
CA ILE A 68 11.71 13.79 4.16
C ILE A 68 12.85 14.17 3.18
N SER A 69 13.81 13.27 2.95
CA SER A 69 14.96 13.48 2.06
C SER A 69 15.06 12.41 0.96
N TYR A 70 15.07 12.88 -0.29
CA TYR A 70 15.15 12.10 -1.54
C TYR A 70 16.49 11.36 -1.76
N GLY A 71 17.46 11.57 -0.87
CA GLY A 71 18.75 10.87 -0.87
C GLY A 71 19.45 10.84 -2.23
N ASN A 72 20.00 9.68 -2.60
CA ASN A 72 20.58 9.45 -3.93
C ASN A 72 19.59 8.83 -4.93
N ILE A 73 18.32 8.58 -4.54
CA ILE A 73 17.32 7.95 -5.41
C ILE A 73 17.02 8.86 -6.60
N ASP A 74 16.88 10.17 -6.36
CA ASP A 74 16.73 11.17 -7.42
C ASP A 74 17.85 11.08 -8.46
N LYS A 75 19.11 10.94 -8.01
CA LYS A 75 20.27 10.82 -8.90
C LYS A 75 20.24 9.52 -9.71
N LYS A 76 19.74 8.43 -9.12
CA LYS A 76 19.58 7.13 -9.78
C LYS A 76 18.46 7.16 -10.82
N LEU A 77 17.31 7.76 -10.48
CA LEU A 77 16.21 7.97 -11.42
C LEU A 77 16.62 8.90 -12.58
N ASP A 78 17.33 9.99 -12.27
CA ASP A 78 17.94 10.85 -13.28
C ASP A 78 18.89 10.05 -14.18
N TRP A 79 19.77 9.22 -13.61
CA TRP A 79 20.70 8.40 -14.38
C TRP A 79 19.95 7.42 -15.31
N LEU A 80 18.94 6.71 -14.80
CA LEU A 80 18.11 5.79 -15.58
C LEU A 80 17.39 6.54 -16.70
N PHE A 81 16.87 7.74 -16.43
CA PHE A 81 16.21 8.58 -17.43
C PHE A 81 17.17 9.02 -18.53
N GLN A 82 18.37 9.50 -18.16
CA GLN A 82 19.36 9.95 -19.14
C GLN A 82 19.86 8.82 -20.03
N ASN A 83 19.93 7.60 -19.50
CA ASN A 83 20.41 6.45 -20.24
C ASN A 83 19.29 5.63 -20.90
N GLY A 84 18.02 5.87 -20.59
CA GLY A 84 16.87 5.23 -21.22
C GLY A 84 16.75 5.57 -22.72
N ARG A 85 16.14 4.68 -23.50
CA ARG A 85 15.95 4.89 -24.95
C ARG A 85 14.74 5.75 -25.23
N VAL A 86 14.72 6.44 -26.37
CA VAL A 86 13.48 7.07 -26.83
C VAL A 86 12.53 5.98 -27.35
N PRO A 87 11.26 5.93 -26.87
CA PRO A 87 10.24 5.05 -27.41
C PRO A 87 10.11 5.18 -28.93
N ARG A 88 10.03 4.04 -29.64
CA ARG A 88 9.88 4.06 -31.11
C ARG A 88 8.47 4.43 -31.54
N THR A 89 7.48 3.89 -30.84
CA THR A 89 6.05 4.06 -31.11
C THR A 89 5.28 4.10 -29.81
N LEU A 90 4.19 4.86 -29.79
CA LEU A 90 3.24 4.88 -28.67
C LEU A 90 1.85 4.76 -29.27
N ASP A 91 1.09 3.75 -28.90
CA ASP A 91 -0.29 3.60 -29.37
C ASP A 91 -1.13 2.88 -28.32
N GLY A 92 -2.33 3.39 -28.11
CA GLY A 92 -3.24 2.87 -27.09
C GLY A 92 -2.92 3.31 -25.68
N TYR A 93 -3.33 2.50 -24.71
CA TYR A 93 -3.29 2.82 -23.29
C TYR A 93 -2.02 2.31 -22.61
N TYR A 94 -1.46 3.12 -21.74
CA TYR A 94 -0.34 2.77 -20.87
C TYR A 94 -0.72 3.01 -19.42
N HIS A 95 -0.54 2.00 -18.57
CA HIS A 95 -0.81 2.03 -17.14
C HIS A 95 0.19 2.95 -16.44
N GLY A 96 -0.31 3.84 -15.58
CA GLY A 96 0.47 4.87 -14.89
C GLY A 96 0.70 4.56 -13.42
N ILE A 97 1.90 4.87 -12.94
CA ILE A 97 2.25 4.83 -11.51
C ILE A 97 3.05 6.08 -11.17
N THR A 98 2.66 6.81 -10.14
CA THR A 98 3.48 7.91 -9.61
C THR A 98 4.57 7.34 -8.72
N ILE A 99 5.84 7.64 -9.01
CA ILE A 99 6.99 7.12 -8.22
C ILE A 99 7.38 8.08 -7.11
N GLY A 100 7.30 9.38 -7.37
CA GLY A 100 7.58 10.39 -6.35
C GLY A 100 7.45 11.78 -6.92
N MET A 101 6.91 12.69 -6.12
CA MET A 101 6.78 14.10 -6.44
C MET A 101 7.67 14.89 -5.48
N LYS A 102 8.43 15.85 -5.99
CA LYS A 102 9.28 16.73 -5.19
C LYS A 102 8.42 17.77 -4.49
N THR A 103 8.04 17.49 -3.25
CA THR A 103 7.47 18.50 -2.34
C THR A 103 8.56 19.12 -1.49
N GLY A 104 8.89 20.37 -1.79
CA GLY A 104 9.84 21.13 -0.99
C GLY A 104 9.67 22.64 -1.20
N PHE A 105 10.19 23.40 -0.23
CA PHE A 105 10.21 24.86 -0.09
C PHE A 105 10.40 25.71 -1.38
N ASP A 106 10.92 25.14 -2.46
CA ASP A 106 11.11 25.82 -3.75
C ASP A 106 9.79 26.16 -4.49
N ALA A 107 8.73 25.37 -4.30
CA ALA A 107 7.39 25.74 -4.75
C ALA A 107 6.86 26.95 -3.95
N TYR A 108 7.17 27.00 -2.66
CA TYR A 108 6.85 28.11 -1.76
C TYR A 108 7.44 29.43 -2.26
N THR A 109 8.66 29.44 -2.81
CA THR A 109 9.30 30.65 -3.37
C THR A 109 8.58 31.20 -4.60
N LEU A 110 8.09 30.32 -5.49
CA LEU A 110 7.29 30.71 -6.65
C LEU A 110 5.91 31.25 -6.20
N LEU A 111 5.33 30.62 -5.18
CA LEU A 111 4.02 30.95 -4.61
C LEU A 111 4.04 32.21 -3.75
N ASP A 112 5.09 32.47 -2.95
CA ASP A 112 5.28 33.73 -2.22
C ASP A 112 5.50 34.90 -3.18
N THR A 113 6.18 34.64 -4.30
CA THR A 113 6.29 35.62 -5.39
C THR A 113 4.93 35.91 -6.03
N MET A 114 4.02 34.92 -6.11
CA MET A 114 2.64 35.14 -6.57
C MET A 114 1.76 35.83 -5.51
N ARG A 115 1.84 35.41 -4.24
CA ARG A 115 1.09 35.98 -3.11
C ARG A 115 1.42 37.45 -2.89
N SER A 116 2.72 37.79 -2.90
CA SER A 116 3.17 39.18 -2.73
C SER A 116 2.76 40.08 -3.89
N LYS A 117 2.68 39.54 -5.12
CA LYS A 117 2.39 40.31 -6.33
C LYS A 117 0.90 40.45 -6.64
N PHE A 118 0.06 39.50 -6.20
CA PHE A 118 -1.39 39.48 -6.51
C PHE A 118 -2.31 39.69 -5.30
N LYS A 119 -1.78 39.94 -4.08
CA LYS A 119 -2.57 40.21 -2.86
C LYS A 119 -3.67 39.17 -2.56
N ILE A 120 -3.41 37.91 -2.84
CA ILE A 120 -4.36 36.81 -2.62
C ILE A 120 -4.34 36.45 -1.12
N GLY A 121 -5.51 36.39 -0.49
CA GLY A 121 -5.71 36.08 0.93
C GLY A 121 -5.27 34.66 1.32
N LYS A 122 -5.26 34.37 2.64
CA LYS A 122 -4.67 33.17 3.27
C LYS A 122 -5.40 31.83 3.02
N ASP A 123 -6.36 31.75 2.11
CA ASP A 123 -7.19 30.56 1.97
C ASP A 123 -6.70 29.64 0.82
N VAL A 124 -6.40 28.39 1.20
CA VAL A 124 -6.11 27.15 0.43
C VAL A 124 -5.45 27.31 -0.94
N ASP A 125 -4.19 26.84 -1.03
CA ASP A 125 -3.36 26.86 -2.23
C ASP A 125 -3.73 25.73 -3.22
N PRO A 126 -4.20 26.05 -4.45
CA PRO A 126 -4.61 25.05 -5.45
C PRO A 126 -3.47 24.13 -5.91
N THR A 127 -2.21 24.58 -5.86
CA THR A 127 -1.06 23.73 -6.19
C THR A 127 -0.78 22.77 -5.06
N GLN A 128 -0.83 23.21 -3.79
CA GLN A 128 -0.79 22.28 -2.65
C GLN A 128 -1.95 21.29 -2.66
N LEU A 129 -3.15 21.71 -3.09
CA LEU A 129 -4.33 20.84 -3.20
C LEU A 129 -4.16 19.81 -4.33
N PHE A 130 -3.64 20.22 -5.48
CA PHE A 130 -3.25 19.34 -6.60
C PHE A 130 -2.13 18.38 -6.19
N HIS A 131 -1.13 18.87 -5.45
CA HIS A 131 -0.03 18.07 -4.94
C HIS A 131 -0.51 17.09 -3.86
N ALA A 132 -1.28 17.52 -2.88
CA ALA A 132 -1.85 16.67 -1.83
C ALA A 132 -2.76 15.57 -2.43
N THR A 133 -3.49 15.89 -3.50
CA THR A 133 -4.29 14.94 -4.28
C THR A 133 -3.42 13.87 -4.97
N LEU A 134 -2.34 14.29 -5.64
CA LEU A 134 -1.39 13.40 -6.33
C LEU A 134 -0.46 12.61 -5.38
N LEU A 135 -0.26 13.11 -4.15
CA LEU A 135 0.58 12.54 -3.10
C LEU A 135 -0.17 11.62 -2.16
N SER A 136 -1.50 11.52 -2.29
CA SER A 136 -2.25 10.52 -1.55
C SER A 136 -1.72 9.13 -1.94
N LYS A 137 -1.67 8.19 -0.98
CA LYS A 137 -1.18 6.82 -1.19
C LYS A 137 -1.92 6.07 -2.32
N SER A 138 -3.00 6.64 -2.83
CA SER A 138 -3.85 6.13 -3.89
C SER A 138 -4.09 7.26 -4.90
N THR A 139 -3.13 7.54 -5.79
CA THR A 139 -3.29 8.59 -6.82
C THR A 139 -4.43 8.22 -7.77
N PRO A 140 -5.40 9.12 -8.04
CA PRO A 140 -6.49 8.82 -8.97
C PRO A 140 -6.02 8.72 -10.42
N TRP A 141 -4.77 9.09 -10.72
CA TRP A 141 -4.20 8.96 -12.05
C TRP A 141 -3.89 7.49 -12.38
N ALA A 142 -4.50 6.98 -13.45
CA ALA A 142 -4.42 5.57 -13.84
C ALA A 142 -3.45 5.31 -15.01
N GLY A 143 -3.07 6.36 -15.75
CA GLY A 143 -2.24 6.22 -16.94
C GLY A 143 -2.51 7.26 -18.03
N LYS A 144 -2.00 6.97 -19.23
CA LYS A 144 -2.14 7.83 -20.41
C LYS A 144 -2.54 7.01 -21.61
N ASN A 145 -3.40 7.57 -22.45
CA ASN A 145 -3.72 7.01 -23.77
C ASN A 145 -3.03 7.86 -24.84
N PHE A 146 -2.51 7.22 -25.88
CA PHE A 146 -1.89 7.86 -27.03
C PHE A 146 -2.60 7.43 -28.31
N LYS A 147 -2.91 8.41 -29.17
CA LYS A 147 -3.45 8.19 -30.51
C LYS A 147 -2.61 8.95 -31.52
N LYS A 148 -2.12 8.25 -32.54
CA LYS A 148 -1.34 8.87 -33.62
C LYS A 148 -2.16 9.95 -34.35
N LEU A 149 -1.56 11.10 -34.60
CA LEU A 149 -2.17 12.21 -35.34
C LEU A 149 -1.78 12.20 -36.82
N THR A 150 -2.68 12.73 -37.66
CA THR A 150 -2.35 13.09 -39.06
C THR A 150 -1.64 14.43 -39.10
N ARG A 151 -0.96 14.74 -40.21
CA ARG A 151 -0.20 16.00 -40.35
C ARG A 151 -1.10 17.23 -40.24
N GLU A 152 -2.29 17.14 -40.81
CA GLU A 152 -3.30 18.19 -40.82
C GLU A 152 -3.73 18.50 -39.38
N LYS A 153 -4.00 17.45 -38.58
CA LYS A 153 -4.43 17.62 -37.19
C LYS A 153 -3.31 18.14 -36.28
N VAL A 154 -2.05 17.76 -36.55
CA VAL A 154 -0.89 18.34 -35.84
C VAL A 154 -0.80 19.84 -36.13
N SER A 155 -0.90 20.25 -37.40
CA SER A 155 -0.88 21.66 -37.78
C SER A 155 -2.04 22.42 -37.13
N GLU A 156 -3.25 21.86 -37.12
CA GLU A 156 -4.42 22.49 -36.49
C GLU A 156 -4.21 22.71 -34.97
N LEU A 157 -3.77 21.68 -34.25
CA LEU A 157 -3.61 21.74 -32.79
C LEU A 157 -2.39 22.57 -32.34
N THR A 158 -1.48 22.91 -33.27
CA THR A 158 -0.28 23.71 -32.99
C THR A 158 -0.30 25.08 -33.67
N ASP A 159 -1.47 25.53 -34.14
CA ASP A 159 -1.66 26.79 -34.86
C ASP A 159 -0.66 26.97 -36.03
N GLY A 160 -0.36 25.88 -36.74
CA GLY A 160 0.53 25.84 -37.88
C GLY A 160 2.04 25.81 -37.54
N PHE A 161 2.41 25.86 -36.27
CA PHE A 161 3.81 25.85 -35.86
C PHE A 161 4.50 24.51 -36.19
N ASP A 162 3.81 23.39 -35.97
CA ASP A 162 4.29 22.06 -36.33
C ASP A 162 3.55 21.54 -37.57
N LYS A 163 4.28 21.37 -38.67
CA LYS A 163 3.73 20.86 -39.94
C LYS A 163 3.59 19.32 -39.98
N GLY A 164 3.81 18.62 -38.87
CA GLY A 164 3.68 17.17 -38.78
C GLY A 164 4.79 16.41 -39.51
N SER A 165 6.01 16.97 -39.55
CA SER A 165 7.16 16.31 -40.18
C SER A 165 7.63 15.07 -39.42
N LYS A 166 7.38 15.04 -38.11
CA LYS A 166 7.68 13.91 -37.20
C LYS A 166 6.39 13.17 -36.85
N THR A 167 6.52 11.91 -36.45
CA THR A 167 5.41 11.17 -35.84
C THR A 167 5.01 11.86 -34.54
N THR A 168 3.73 12.21 -34.44
CA THR A 168 3.15 12.94 -33.33
C THR A 168 1.88 12.24 -32.87
N TYR A 169 1.60 12.28 -31.58
CA TYR A 169 0.45 11.65 -30.95
C TYR A 169 -0.33 12.70 -30.16
N LEU A 170 -1.65 12.57 -30.16
CA LEU A 170 -2.52 13.19 -29.17
C LEU A 170 -2.60 12.23 -28.01
N GLY A 171 -2.33 12.71 -26.81
CA GLY A 171 -2.57 11.92 -25.62
C GLY A 171 -3.48 12.60 -24.62
N ILE A 172 -3.99 11.80 -23.70
CA ILE A 172 -4.91 12.22 -22.65
C ILE A 172 -4.60 11.41 -21.38
N ASN A 173 -4.69 12.05 -20.21
CA ASN A 173 -4.60 11.31 -18.95
C ASN A 173 -5.91 10.59 -18.66
N SER A 174 -5.79 9.42 -18.06
CA SER A 174 -6.93 8.65 -17.58
C SER A 174 -6.92 8.60 -16.06
N PHE A 175 -8.10 8.71 -15.48
CA PHE A 175 -8.30 8.74 -14.04
C PHE A 175 -9.30 7.67 -13.63
N ARG A 176 -9.03 7.00 -12.52
CA ARG A 176 -9.90 5.99 -11.92
C ARG A 176 -10.79 6.62 -10.85
N ASN A 177 -11.94 6.00 -10.59
CA ASN A 177 -12.73 6.29 -9.41
C ASN A 177 -12.20 5.42 -8.27
N GLU A 178 -11.60 6.01 -7.25
CA GLU A 178 -11.20 5.27 -6.04
C GLU A 178 -12.14 5.61 -4.90
N GLU A 179 -13.03 4.67 -4.58
CA GLU A 179 -13.96 4.76 -3.44
C GLU A 179 -13.27 4.76 -2.07
N LYS A 180 -11.93 4.64 -2.02
CA LYS A 180 -11.16 4.23 -0.82
C LYS A 180 -10.50 5.37 -0.03
N GLY A 181 -11.01 6.61 -0.09
CA GLY A 181 -10.54 7.67 0.80
C GLY A 181 -11.24 9.03 0.65
N ILE A 182 -11.43 9.74 1.77
CA ILE A 182 -12.08 11.07 1.81
C ILE A 182 -11.27 12.10 1.00
N LEU A 183 -9.95 12.09 1.10
CA LEU A 183 -9.07 12.96 0.29
C LEU A 183 -9.15 12.66 -1.21
N ASN A 184 -9.39 11.40 -1.59
CA ASN A 184 -9.63 11.01 -2.99
C ASN A 184 -11.02 11.42 -3.48
N ASN A 185 -12.05 11.39 -2.62
CA ASN A 185 -13.36 11.92 -2.96
C ASN A 185 -13.33 13.45 -3.17
N ILE A 186 -12.50 14.17 -2.38
CA ILE A 186 -12.23 15.60 -2.58
C ILE A 186 -11.44 15.82 -3.89
N ALA A 187 -10.46 14.96 -4.20
CA ALA A 187 -9.76 14.97 -5.47
C ALA A 187 -10.71 14.76 -6.67
N VAL A 188 -11.62 13.79 -6.60
CA VAL A 188 -12.65 13.56 -7.64
C VAL A 188 -13.60 14.75 -7.78
N PHE A 189 -13.79 15.55 -6.73
CA PHE A 189 -14.59 16.77 -6.77
C PHE A 189 -13.83 17.97 -7.39
N LEU A 190 -12.52 18.06 -7.18
CA LEU A 190 -11.68 19.17 -7.66
C LEU A 190 -11.02 18.91 -9.02
N LEU A 191 -10.76 17.64 -9.35
CA LEU A 191 -10.18 17.23 -10.63
C LEU A 191 -10.99 17.77 -11.81
N PRO A 192 -12.34 17.66 -11.87
CA PRO A 192 -13.14 18.27 -12.94
C PRO A 192 -13.03 19.79 -13.05
N ALA A 193 -12.78 20.49 -11.93
CA ALA A 193 -12.64 21.94 -11.92
C ALA A 193 -11.28 22.42 -12.47
N ILE A 194 -10.24 21.58 -12.35
CA ILE A 194 -8.84 21.91 -12.67
C ILE A 194 -8.38 21.24 -13.98
N ILE A 195 -8.82 20.01 -14.20
CA ILE A 195 -8.60 19.18 -15.37
C ILE A 195 -10.00 18.90 -15.90
N GLU A 196 -10.47 19.62 -16.92
CA GLU A 196 -11.77 19.32 -17.53
C GLU A 196 -11.83 17.83 -17.88
N THR A 197 -12.54 17.08 -17.05
CA THR A 197 -12.61 15.63 -17.14
C THR A 197 -13.98 15.31 -17.67
N ASP A 198 -14.02 14.84 -18.91
CA ASP A 198 -15.23 14.26 -19.43
C ASP A 198 -15.48 12.95 -18.69
N LYS A 199 -16.64 12.83 -18.06
CA LYS A 199 -17.11 11.53 -17.57
C LYS A 199 -17.21 10.61 -18.77
N VAL A 200 -16.44 9.53 -18.76
CA VAL A 200 -16.53 8.53 -19.83
C VAL A 200 -17.86 7.81 -19.63
N ALA A 201 -18.76 7.86 -20.63
CA ALA A 201 -19.95 7.03 -20.61
C ALA A 201 -19.52 5.56 -20.44
N ALA A 202 -20.13 4.84 -19.49
CA ALA A 202 -19.82 3.44 -19.24
C ALA A 202 -19.81 2.66 -20.57
N PRO A 203 -18.72 1.97 -20.96
CA PRO A 203 -18.59 1.50 -22.33
C PRO A 203 -19.59 0.38 -22.62
N GLY A 204 -20.48 0.62 -23.57
CA GLY A 204 -20.96 -0.44 -24.44
C GLY A 204 -19.86 -0.75 -25.47
N GLY A 205 -19.16 -1.87 -25.32
CA GLY A 205 -18.54 -2.57 -26.47
C GLY A 205 -17.04 -2.83 -26.50
N GLU A 206 -16.18 -2.11 -25.77
CA GLU A 206 -14.74 -2.42 -25.71
C GLU A 206 -14.30 -2.79 -24.28
N LYS A 207 -13.71 -3.99 -24.14
CA LYS A 207 -13.30 -4.60 -22.86
C LYS A 207 -12.28 -3.79 -22.03
N GLN A 208 -11.74 -2.68 -22.52
CA GLN A 208 -10.46 -2.17 -22.04
C GLN A 208 -10.50 -1.12 -20.91
N SER A 209 -11.64 -0.69 -20.35
CA SER A 209 -11.56 0.32 -19.27
C SER A 209 -12.84 0.57 -18.44
N SER A 210 -13.50 -0.47 -17.96
CA SER A 210 -14.60 -0.31 -16.99
C SER A 210 -14.18 0.37 -15.66
N TYR A 211 -12.88 0.55 -15.42
CA TYR A 211 -12.31 1.22 -14.24
C TYR A 211 -11.84 2.67 -14.48
N ILE A 212 -11.78 3.13 -15.74
CA ILE A 212 -11.44 4.52 -16.04
C ILE A 212 -12.73 5.34 -15.96
N TYR A 213 -12.78 6.25 -15.01
CA TYR A 213 -13.97 7.07 -14.71
C TYR A 213 -13.95 8.41 -15.43
N GLY A 214 -12.75 8.98 -15.61
CA GLY A 214 -12.57 10.27 -16.26
C GLY A 214 -11.35 10.29 -17.16
N LYS A 215 -11.40 11.12 -18.19
CA LYS A 215 -10.25 11.45 -19.04
C LYS A 215 -10.13 12.95 -19.14
N GLY A 216 -8.91 13.47 -19.08
CA GLY A 216 -8.67 14.92 -19.17
C GLY A 216 -7.19 15.26 -19.26
N GLY A 217 -6.89 16.54 -19.45
CA GLY A 217 -5.51 17.01 -19.60
C GLY A 217 -4.88 16.51 -20.90
N LEU A 218 -5.33 17.06 -22.03
CA LEU A 218 -4.82 16.68 -23.35
C LEU A 218 -3.36 17.11 -23.52
N PHE A 219 -2.58 16.39 -24.32
CA PHE A 219 -1.21 16.79 -24.65
C PHE A 219 -0.81 16.34 -26.05
N ILE A 220 0.15 17.06 -26.63
CA ILE A 220 0.80 16.66 -27.88
C ILE A 220 2.12 15.96 -27.52
N ALA A 221 2.23 14.68 -27.88
CA ALA A 221 3.43 13.89 -27.66
C ALA A 221 4.23 13.73 -28.95
N LYS A 222 5.53 14.04 -28.93
CA LYS A 222 6.43 13.84 -30.07
C LYS A 222 7.88 13.63 -29.65
N LYS A 223 8.68 13.08 -30.55
CA LYS A 223 10.14 13.00 -30.37
C LYS A 223 10.76 14.39 -30.43
N ASP A 224 11.40 14.80 -29.35
CA ASP A 224 12.05 16.11 -29.23
C ASP A 224 13.27 16.07 -28.30
N LYS A 225 13.99 17.19 -28.24
CA LYS A 225 15.05 17.47 -27.27
C LYS A 225 14.46 17.85 -25.91
N SER A 226 15.09 17.35 -24.86
CA SER A 226 14.66 17.56 -23.48
C SER A 226 14.63 19.05 -23.11
N VAL A 227 13.65 19.42 -22.29
CA VAL A 227 13.52 20.73 -21.67
C VAL A 227 14.38 20.87 -20.42
N ASP A 228 15.02 19.79 -19.96
CA ASP A 228 15.93 19.82 -18.82
C ASP A 228 17.18 20.64 -19.16
N PRO A 229 17.44 21.75 -18.45
CA PRO A 229 18.61 22.58 -18.72
C PRO A 229 19.94 21.85 -18.48
N LYS A 230 19.95 20.76 -17.70
CA LYS A 230 21.16 19.96 -17.45
C LYS A 230 21.49 19.02 -18.60
N THR A 231 20.50 18.65 -19.40
CA THR A 231 20.66 17.67 -20.49
C THR A 231 19.84 18.06 -21.72
N PRO A 232 20.04 19.27 -22.27
CA PRO A 232 19.20 19.79 -23.36
C PRO A 232 19.29 18.96 -24.64
N ASP A 233 20.39 18.23 -24.85
CA ASP A 233 20.59 17.42 -26.05
C ASP A 233 19.95 16.02 -25.97
N LYS A 234 19.46 15.62 -24.80
CA LYS A 234 18.81 14.32 -24.60
C LYS A 234 17.56 14.24 -25.47
N GLU A 235 17.49 13.23 -26.33
CA GLU A 235 16.25 12.93 -27.04
C GLU A 235 15.27 12.22 -26.10
N VAL A 236 14.01 12.62 -26.14
CA VAL A 236 12.88 12.10 -25.34
C VAL A 236 11.62 12.05 -26.20
N ILE A 237 10.56 11.41 -25.71
CA ILE A 237 9.20 11.79 -26.13
C ILE A 237 8.72 12.88 -25.17
N SER A 238 8.55 14.10 -25.69
CA SER A 238 8.02 15.24 -24.93
C SER A 238 6.51 15.27 -25.09
N LEU A 239 5.79 15.37 -23.97
CA LEU A 239 4.35 15.48 -23.86
C LEU A 239 4.01 16.92 -23.45
N ASN A 240 3.61 17.75 -24.42
CA ASN A 240 3.37 19.16 -24.20
C ASN A 240 1.88 19.45 -24.02
N TYR A 241 1.48 19.87 -22.83
CA TYR A 241 0.11 20.17 -22.42
C TYR A 241 -0.32 21.60 -22.74
N ARG A 242 0.60 22.44 -23.23
CA ARG A 242 0.45 23.89 -23.08
C ARG A 242 -0.11 24.58 -24.32
N TRP A 243 -0.30 23.83 -25.39
CA TRP A 243 -0.91 24.35 -26.62
C TRP A 243 -2.32 24.87 -26.35
N ALA A 244 -2.60 26.11 -26.76
CA ALA A 244 -3.87 26.78 -26.49
C ALA A 244 -5.08 25.97 -27.01
N LYS A 245 -4.94 25.33 -28.17
CA LYS A 245 -5.99 24.49 -28.78
C LYS A 245 -6.31 23.19 -28.03
N LEU A 246 -5.55 22.84 -26.99
CA LEU A 246 -5.87 21.71 -26.12
C LEU A 246 -6.85 22.09 -25.00
N ASP A 247 -7.13 23.39 -24.83
CA ASP A 247 -8.05 23.95 -23.83
C ASP A 247 -7.75 23.49 -22.39
N ASN A 248 -6.48 23.25 -22.10
CA ASN A 248 -6.06 22.90 -20.76
C ASN A 248 -6.10 24.12 -19.83
N LYS A 249 -6.50 23.91 -18.58
CA LYS A 249 -6.43 24.93 -17.52
C LYS A 249 -5.16 24.80 -16.71
N LEU A 250 -4.86 25.81 -15.89
CA LEU A 250 -3.79 25.72 -14.90
C LEU A 250 -4.05 24.53 -13.94
N PRO A 251 -3.03 23.74 -13.58
CA PRO A 251 -1.60 23.97 -13.86
C PRO A 251 -1.09 23.30 -15.15
N ASN A 252 -1.93 22.60 -15.93
CA ASN A 252 -1.50 21.86 -17.13
C ASN A 252 -0.93 22.79 -18.22
N THR A 253 -1.34 24.06 -18.28
CA THR A 253 -0.75 25.06 -19.18
C THR A 253 0.73 25.38 -18.89
N LEU A 254 1.27 24.90 -17.77
CA LEU A 254 2.68 25.02 -17.40
C LEU A 254 3.47 23.71 -17.57
N LEU A 255 2.79 22.60 -17.85
CA LEU A 255 3.33 21.25 -17.76
C LEU A 255 3.93 20.76 -19.08
N VAL A 256 5.10 20.15 -18.98
CA VAL A 256 5.69 19.27 -19.97
C VAL A 256 6.10 17.99 -19.27
N ASP A 257 5.58 16.84 -19.71
CA ASP A 257 6.15 15.57 -19.30
C ASP A 257 7.20 15.11 -20.32
N GLU A 258 8.18 14.35 -19.88
CA GLU A 258 9.14 13.69 -20.78
C GLU A 258 9.24 12.22 -20.42
N ILE A 259 9.28 11.34 -21.41
CA ILE A 259 9.39 9.89 -21.18
C ILE A 259 10.51 9.25 -21.99
N VAL A 260 11.12 8.23 -21.38
CA VAL A 260 12.10 7.31 -21.99
C VAL A 260 11.75 5.86 -21.65
N GLU A 261 12.10 4.92 -22.51
CA GLU A 261 11.98 3.48 -22.28
C GLU A 261 13.20 2.96 -21.49
N ILE A 262 12.97 2.45 -20.28
CA ILE A 262 14.02 1.90 -19.39
C ILE A 262 14.01 0.37 -19.35
N SER A 263 12.92 -0.26 -19.77
CA SER A 263 12.85 -1.66 -20.20
C SER A 263 11.77 -1.77 -21.28
N LYS A 264 11.78 -2.82 -22.10
CA LYS A 264 10.80 -2.97 -23.18
C LYS A 264 9.37 -2.88 -22.61
N GLY A 265 8.58 -1.89 -23.04
CA GLY A 265 7.22 -1.67 -22.55
C GLY A 265 7.10 -0.98 -21.18
N LEU A 266 8.22 -0.60 -20.55
CA LEU A 266 8.28 0.14 -19.28
C LEU A 266 9.01 1.47 -19.48
N TYR A 267 8.31 2.56 -19.23
CA TYR A 267 8.75 3.91 -19.51
C TYR A 267 8.89 4.71 -18.23
N LEU A 268 10.04 5.35 -18.05
CA LEU A 268 10.29 6.30 -16.96
C LEU A 268 9.99 7.71 -17.47
N GLY A 269 9.11 8.39 -16.74
CA GLY A 269 8.70 9.76 -16.99
C GLY A 269 9.22 10.74 -15.96
N LYS A 270 9.42 11.98 -16.41
CA LYS A 270 9.69 13.15 -15.57
C LYS A 270 8.64 14.22 -15.81
N LEU A 271 8.23 14.91 -14.74
CA LEU A 271 7.29 16.01 -14.81
C LEU A 271 8.04 17.35 -14.73
N TYR A 272 7.91 18.20 -15.74
CA TYR A 272 8.52 19.53 -15.75
C TYR A 272 7.45 20.62 -15.74
N PHE A 273 7.55 21.56 -14.81
CA PHE A 273 6.73 22.78 -14.81
C PHE A 273 7.56 23.99 -15.18
N SER A 274 6.99 24.86 -16.02
CA SER A 274 7.53 26.19 -16.25
C SER A 274 7.46 27.00 -14.96
N THR A 275 8.57 27.62 -14.57
CA THR A 275 8.64 28.51 -13.38
C THR A 275 8.87 29.97 -13.75
N ALA A 276 8.88 30.29 -15.04
CA ALA A 276 8.97 31.66 -15.50
C ALA A 276 7.68 32.43 -15.18
N VAL A 277 7.82 33.62 -14.59
CA VAL A 277 6.69 34.51 -14.25
C VAL A 277 5.80 34.79 -15.46
N ARG A 278 6.39 34.91 -16.67
CA ARG A 278 5.65 35.09 -17.92
C ARG A 278 4.65 33.97 -18.19
N SER A 279 5.01 32.72 -17.89
CA SER A 279 4.16 31.56 -18.17
C SER A 279 2.91 31.48 -17.31
N LEU A 280 2.87 32.22 -16.19
CA LEU A 280 1.70 32.30 -15.31
C LEU A 280 0.61 33.23 -15.86
N VAL A 281 0.97 34.13 -16.78
CA VAL A 281 0.09 35.23 -17.24
C VAL A 281 -0.06 35.28 -18.76
N LYS A 282 0.77 34.56 -19.51
CA LYS A 282 0.70 34.48 -20.97
C LYS A 282 0.59 33.03 -21.40
N ASP A 283 -0.16 32.82 -22.47
CA ASP A 283 -0.23 31.54 -23.15
C ASP A 283 1.14 31.09 -23.64
N TYR A 284 1.26 29.78 -23.83
CA TYR A 284 2.46 29.16 -24.36
C TYR A 284 2.77 29.68 -25.77
N ASP A 285 4.01 30.14 -25.94
CA ASP A 285 4.54 30.61 -27.21
C ASP A 285 5.68 29.67 -27.65
N PRO A 286 5.47 28.84 -28.68
CA PRO A 286 6.48 27.88 -29.13
C PRO A 286 7.71 28.54 -29.77
N ALA A 287 7.66 29.84 -30.10
CA ALA A 287 8.80 30.59 -30.63
C ALA A 287 9.79 31.05 -29.54
N VAL A 288 9.38 31.01 -28.27
CA VAL A 288 10.24 31.35 -27.13
C VAL A 288 11.20 30.20 -26.82
N ASP A 289 12.47 30.52 -26.53
CA ASP A 289 13.47 29.52 -26.18
C ASP A 289 13.02 28.71 -24.95
N LYS A 290 13.22 27.39 -24.99
CA LYS A 290 12.88 26.48 -23.90
C LYS A 290 13.53 26.92 -22.57
N LYS A 291 14.74 27.50 -22.60
CA LYS A 291 15.45 27.98 -21.41
C LYS A 291 14.72 29.12 -20.69
N ASP A 292 13.99 29.96 -21.44
CA ASP A 292 13.29 31.12 -20.89
C ASP A 292 12.06 30.73 -20.06
N TYR A 293 11.54 29.51 -20.27
CA TYR A 293 10.48 28.93 -19.44
C TYR A 293 10.99 28.43 -18.07
N LYS A 294 12.31 28.31 -17.87
CA LYS A 294 12.92 27.93 -16.59
C LYS A 294 12.30 26.65 -16.00
N TYR A 295 12.20 25.59 -16.80
CA TYR A 295 11.60 24.35 -16.33
C TYR A 295 12.34 23.77 -15.13
N ARG A 296 11.57 23.26 -14.18
CA ARG A 296 12.09 22.47 -13.05
C ARG A 296 11.42 21.10 -13.04
N ASN A 297 12.18 20.07 -12.67
CA ASN A 297 11.65 18.72 -12.48
C ASN A 297 10.89 18.67 -11.14
N PHE A 298 9.62 18.29 -11.18
CA PHE A 298 8.72 18.14 -10.02
C PHE A 298 8.47 16.69 -9.62
N GLY A 299 8.98 15.70 -10.35
CA GLY A 299 8.80 14.30 -9.95
C GLY A 299 9.02 13.31 -11.07
N TYR A 300 8.70 12.06 -10.74
CA TYR A 300 8.84 10.90 -11.62
C TYR A 300 7.56 10.06 -11.63
N PHE A 301 7.28 9.49 -12.79
CA PHE A 301 6.18 8.55 -12.99
C PHE A 301 6.63 7.40 -13.88
N LEU A 302 5.87 6.32 -13.90
CA LEU A 302 6.00 5.24 -14.87
C LEU A 302 4.81 5.22 -15.81
N LEU A 303 5.07 4.78 -17.03
CA LEU A 303 4.06 4.26 -17.95
C LEU A 303 4.44 2.84 -18.33
N MET A 304 3.44 1.98 -18.52
CA MET A 304 3.63 0.56 -18.77
C MET A 304 2.61 0.07 -19.80
N ASP A 305 3.04 -0.70 -20.79
CA ASP A 305 2.09 -1.37 -21.69
C ASP A 305 1.44 -2.59 -21.03
N ASP A 306 0.48 -3.21 -21.72
CA ASP A 306 -0.26 -4.38 -21.22
C ASP A 306 0.64 -5.59 -20.93
N THR A 307 1.86 -5.64 -21.49
CA THR A 307 2.79 -6.75 -21.22
C THR A 307 3.31 -6.76 -19.80
N TRP A 308 3.19 -5.65 -19.06
CA TRP A 308 3.60 -5.55 -17.66
C TRP A 308 2.42 -5.63 -16.68
N LEU A 309 1.21 -5.89 -17.17
CA LEU A 309 0.00 -5.84 -16.34
C LEU A 309 0.05 -6.85 -15.18
N HIS A 310 0.63 -8.03 -15.41
CA HIS A 310 0.82 -9.04 -14.36
C HIS A 310 1.70 -8.49 -13.23
N GLU A 311 2.93 -8.07 -13.53
CA GLU A 311 3.89 -7.57 -12.55
C GLU A 311 3.37 -6.29 -11.87
N LYS A 312 2.67 -5.42 -12.63
CA LYS A 312 1.99 -4.24 -12.08
C LYS A 312 0.99 -4.63 -11.00
N ASN A 313 0.11 -5.59 -11.29
CA ASN A 313 -0.96 -5.96 -10.38
C ASN A 313 -0.44 -6.71 -9.15
N MET A 314 0.72 -7.39 -9.28
CA MET A 314 1.43 -7.99 -8.15
C MET A 314 2.10 -6.95 -7.24
N LEU A 315 2.77 -5.96 -7.82
CA LEU A 315 3.59 -4.99 -7.07
C LEU A 315 2.81 -3.75 -6.59
N PHE A 316 1.73 -3.42 -7.29
CA PHE A 316 0.86 -2.27 -7.01
C PHE A 316 -0.61 -2.71 -6.97
N PRO A 317 -0.97 -3.60 -6.02
CA PRO A 317 -2.30 -4.17 -5.89
C PRO A 317 -3.37 -3.12 -5.58
N GLU A 318 -3.01 -2.03 -4.90
CA GLU A 318 -3.86 -0.86 -4.69
C GLU A 318 -4.27 -0.18 -6.01
N LEU A 319 -3.44 -0.32 -7.05
CA LEU A 319 -3.68 0.21 -8.40
C LEU A 319 -4.23 -0.83 -9.37
N ALA A 320 -4.44 -2.06 -8.91
CA ALA A 320 -4.94 -3.15 -9.74
C ALA A 320 -6.46 -3.07 -9.90
N TYR A 321 -6.96 -3.41 -11.08
CA TYR A 321 -8.39 -3.56 -11.37
C TYR A 321 -8.78 -5.02 -11.66
N LYS A 322 -7.77 -5.90 -11.76
CA LYS A 322 -7.91 -7.34 -11.86
C LYS A 322 -6.77 -7.97 -11.05
N MET A 323 -7.03 -9.09 -10.39
CA MET A 323 -5.96 -9.91 -9.84
C MET A 323 -5.02 -10.40 -10.94
N ALA A 324 -3.76 -10.65 -10.59
CA ALA A 324 -2.84 -11.35 -11.47
C ALA A 324 -3.36 -12.76 -11.82
N ASP A 325 -3.09 -13.22 -13.04
CA ASP A 325 -3.65 -14.48 -13.56
C ASP A 325 -3.04 -15.75 -12.93
N ASP A 326 -1.84 -15.62 -12.35
CA ASP A 326 -1.01 -16.68 -11.77
C ASP A 326 -0.47 -16.26 -10.41
N LEU A 327 -1.39 -16.02 -9.48
CA LEU A 327 -1.05 -15.71 -8.10
C LEU A 327 -0.17 -16.81 -7.48
N PRO A 328 0.81 -16.43 -6.63
CA PRO A 328 1.55 -17.38 -5.81
C PRO A 328 0.64 -18.37 -5.09
N LYS A 329 1.06 -19.64 -5.02
CA LYS A 329 0.26 -20.73 -4.44
C LYS A 329 -0.23 -20.46 -3.01
N LYS A 330 0.47 -19.63 -2.23
CA LYS A 330 0.03 -19.21 -0.88
C LYS A 330 -1.38 -18.62 -0.90
N PHE A 331 -1.73 -17.86 -1.94
CA PHE A 331 -3.02 -17.18 -2.02
C PHE A 331 -4.21 -18.11 -2.25
N THR A 332 -3.97 -19.30 -2.80
CA THR A 332 -5.02 -20.28 -3.13
C THR A 332 -4.93 -21.56 -2.29
N THR A 333 -3.98 -21.64 -1.35
CA THR A 333 -3.70 -22.87 -0.60
C THR A 333 -3.92 -22.68 0.89
N PHE A 334 -4.90 -23.41 1.42
CA PHE A 334 -5.08 -23.52 2.86
C PHE A 334 -4.04 -24.41 3.55
N CYS A 335 -3.65 -24.02 4.76
CA CYS A 335 -2.87 -24.78 5.73
C CYS A 335 -3.82 -25.51 6.70
N PHE A 336 -3.92 -26.83 6.59
CA PHE A 336 -4.79 -27.64 7.46
C PHE A 336 -4.01 -28.73 8.21
N GLU A 337 -4.43 -29.01 9.45
CA GLU A 337 -3.94 -30.16 10.24
C GLU A 337 -4.58 -31.46 9.75
N ASP A 338 -5.91 -31.45 9.58
CA ASP A 338 -6.68 -32.61 9.12
C ASP A 338 -6.94 -32.53 7.61
N LYS A 339 -6.31 -33.45 6.86
CA LYS A 339 -6.47 -33.56 5.40
C LYS A 339 -7.92 -33.86 4.96
N LYS A 340 -8.75 -34.54 5.77
CA LYS A 340 -10.14 -34.86 5.43
C LYS A 340 -11.07 -33.66 5.62
N LYS A 341 -11.02 -32.98 6.78
CA LYS A 341 -11.78 -31.74 7.00
C LYS A 341 -11.37 -30.63 6.03
N GLY A 342 -10.07 -30.55 5.75
CA GLY A 342 -9.52 -29.64 4.77
C GLY A 342 -10.05 -29.84 3.35
N LYS A 343 -10.35 -31.08 2.94
CA LYS A 343 -10.96 -31.36 1.62
C LYS A 343 -12.38 -30.79 1.52
N ALA A 344 -13.20 -30.91 2.57
CA ALA A 344 -14.57 -30.40 2.56
C ALA A 344 -14.60 -28.86 2.47
N ILE A 345 -13.71 -28.18 3.20
CA ILE A 345 -13.58 -26.72 3.13
C ILE A 345 -13.07 -26.29 1.75
N LYS A 346 -12.07 -26.99 1.19
CA LYS A 346 -11.58 -26.71 -0.18
C LYS A 346 -12.68 -26.86 -1.23
N ALA A 347 -13.52 -27.89 -1.11
CA ALA A 347 -14.64 -28.10 -2.02
C ALA A 347 -15.69 -26.97 -1.93
N LYS A 348 -15.97 -26.48 -0.71
CA LYS A 348 -16.87 -25.34 -0.49
C LYS A 348 -16.31 -24.02 -0.99
N ALA A 349 -15.01 -23.79 -0.77
CA ALA A 349 -14.36 -22.53 -1.12
C ALA A 349 -14.30 -22.26 -2.62
N ARG A 350 -14.47 -23.29 -3.47
CA ARG A 350 -14.49 -23.19 -4.95
C ARG A 350 -13.39 -22.26 -5.49
N LEU A 351 -12.18 -22.40 -4.95
CA LEU A 351 -11.04 -21.55 -5.30
C LEU A 351 -10.64 -21.79 -6.75
N SER A 352 -10.89 -20.82 -7.62
CA SER A 352 -10.37 -20.78 -8.98
C SER A 352 -9.07 -19.97 -9.02
N LYS A 353 -8.40 -19.88 -10.18
CA LYS A 353 -7.23 -19.00 -10.34
C LYS A 353 -7.54 -17.52 -10.06
N GLU A 354 -8.82 -17.15 -10.13
CA GLU A 354 -9.29 -15.78 -9.91
C GLU A 354 -9.75 -15.53 -8.47
N ARG A 355 -9.80 -16.57 -7.62
CA ARG A 355 -10.27 -16.49 -6.22
C ARG A 355 -9.22 -16.99 -5.24
N THR A 356 -8.93 -16.14 -4.25
CA THR A 356 -7.99 -16.44 -3.15
C THR A 356 -8.71 -16.95 -1.90
N VAL A 357 -7.95 -17.41 -0.90
CA VAL A 357 -8.48 -17.68 0.46
C VAL A 357 -9.16 -16.44 1.04
N MET A 358 -8.64 -15.23 0.74
CA MET A 358 -9.26 -13.97 1.16
C MET A 358 -10.64 -13.76 0.53
N HIS A 359 -10.86 -14.19 -0.72
CA HIS A 359 -12.20 -14.17 -1.33
C HIS A 359 -13.18 -15.05 -0.57
N TYR A 360 -12.74 -16.25 -0.18
CA TYR A 360 -13.58 -17.13 0.61
C TYR A 360 -13.92 -16.52 1.99
N LEU A 361 -12.95 -15.90 2.67
CA LEU A 361 -13.20 -15.21 3.95
C LEU A 361 -14.16 -14.03 3.81
N ARG A 362 -14.07 -13.29 2.71
CA ARG A 362 -15.04 -12.23 2.38
C ARG A 362 -16.44 -12.82 2.16
N ASP A 363 -16.57 -13.88 1.37
CA ASP A 363 -17.87 -14.55 1.15
C ASP A 363 -18.51 -14.99 2.47
N LEU A 364 -17.71 -15.49 3.43
CA LEU A 364 -18.18 -15.81 4.79
C LEU A 364 -18.60 -14.55 5.57
N SER A 365 -17.82 -13.48 5.51
CA SER A 365 -18.12 -12.20 6.17
C SER A 365 -19.40 -11.58 5.64
N ASP A 366 -19.58 -11.56 4.31
CA ASP A 366 -20.76 -11.00 3.65
C ASP A 366 -22.00 -11.81 4.01
N GLY A 367 -21.91 -13.15 4.04
CA GLY A 367 -23.00 -14.02 4.49
C GLY A 367 -23.40 -13.80 5.96
N ILE A 368 -22.46 -13.43 6.84
CA ILE A 368 -22.76 -13.04 8.24
C ILE A 368 -23.49 -11.69 8.29
N LYS A 369 -23.18 -10.78 7.37
CA LYS A 369 -23.80 -9.45 7.30
C LYS A 369 -25.21 -9.45 6.69
N GLU A 370 -25.62 -10.52 6.00
CA GLU A 370 -26.96 -10.61 5.40
C GLU A 370 -28.10 -10.61 6.45
N GLY A 371 -27.92 -11.23 7.63
CA GLY A 371 -28.97 -11.26 8.65
C GLY A 371 -28.78 -12.31 9.74
N PRO A 372 -29.58 -12.28 10.83
CA PRO A 372 -29.49 -13.26 11.92
C PRO A 372 -29.71 -14.71 11.45
N ALA A 373 -30.53 -14.93 10.42
CA ALA A 373 -30.82 -16.25 9.88
C ALA A 373 -29.61 -16.91 9.20
N THR A 374 -28.70 -16.11 8.64
CA THR A 374 -27.49 -16.58 7.95
C THR A 374 -26.24 -16.49 8.85
N GLU A 375 -26.24 -15.58 9.83
CA GLU A 375 -25.16 -15.35 10.78
C GLU A 375 -24.65 -16.65 11.42
N ASP A 376 -25.52 -17.43 12.08
CA ASP A 376 -25.12 -18.67 12.76
C ASP A 376 -24.49 -19.69 11.81
N LYS A 377 -25.03 -19.80 10.59
CA LYS A 377 -24.52 -20.70 9.56
C LYS A 377 -23.10 -20.32 9.18
N TYR A 378 -22.88 -19.06 8.79
CA TYR A 378 -21.57 -18.61 8.32
C TYR A 378 -20.56 -18.49 9.46
N PHE A 379 -20.98 -18.10 10.67
CA PHE A 379 -20.13 -18.10 11.85
C PHE A 379 -19.63 -19.52 12.18
N LYS A 380 -20.51 -20.53 12.05
CA LYS A 380 -20.12 -21.94 12.16
C LYS A 380 -19.16 -22.36 11.05
N GLU A 381 -19.27 -21.81 9.85
CA GLU A 381 -18.30 -22.08 8.78
C GLU A 381 -16.92 -21.47 9.06
N VAL A 382 -16.86 -20.26 9.62
CA VAL A 382 -15.60 -19.67 10.10
C VAL A 382 -15.01 -20.50 11.25
N HIS A 383 -15.85 -20.97 12.18
CA HIS A 383 -15.40 -21.88 13.25
C HIS A 383 -14.84 -23.19 12.70
N ASN A 384 -15.49 -23.81 11.71
CA ASN A 384 -14.98 -25.03 11.07
C ASN A 384 -13.63 -24.80 10.37
N LEU A 385 -13.44 -23.61 9.77
CA LEU A 385 -12.16 -23.20 9.20
C LEU A 385 -11.10 -23.10 10.30
N PHE A 386 -11.39 -22.39 11.39
CA PHE A 386 -10.50 -22.29 12.56
C PHE A 386 -10.11 -23.68 13.06
N MET A 387 -11.08 -24.58 13.24
CA MET A 387 -10.87 -25.93 13.75
C MET A 387 -10.04 -26.85 12.84
N SER A 388 -9.94 -26.53 11.56
CA SER A 388 -9.17 -27.32 10.59
C SER A 388 -7.76 -26.78 10.35
N ALA A 389 -7.51 -25.52 10.74
CA ALA A 389 -6.28 -24.76 10.51
C ALA A 389 -5.09 -25.33 11.30
N GLN A 390 -3.87 -24.88 10.96
CA GLN A 390 -2.64 -25.29 11.65
C GLN A 390 -2.30 -24.41 12.85
N ARG A 391 -1.55 -24.96 13.82
CA ARG A 391 -0.86 -24.16 14.83
C ARG A 391 0.05 -23.11 14.17
N PRO A 392 0.06 -21.84 14.65
CA PRO A 392 0.79 -20.74 14.02
C PRO A 392 2.26 -20.69 14.51
N ASP A 393 3.06 -21.67 14.11
CA ASP A 393 4.47 -21.74 14.49
C ASP A 393 5.30 -20.63 13.84
N GLY A 394 6.25 -20.05 14.60
CA GLY A 394 7.21 -19.06 14.10
C GLY A 394 6.65 -17.65 13.90
N ILE A 395 5.58 -17.28 14.60
CA ILE A 395 5.03 -15.92 14.51
C ILE A 395 5.97 -14.89 15.13
N GLU A 396 6.25 -13.82 14.40
CA GLU A 396 7.12 -12.71 14.84
C GLU A 396 6.82 -11.43 14.05
N GLY A 397 7.33 -10.30 14.52
CA GLY A 397 7.25 -9.02 13.83
C GLY A 397 5.85 -8.42 13.84
N TYR A 398 5.55 -7.60 12.84
CA TYR A 398 4.26 -6.93 12.70
C TYR A 398 3.37 -7.64 11.68
N LEU A 399 2.15 -7.98 12.10
CA LEU A 399 1.11 -8.52 11.23
C LEU A 399 -0.09 -7.58 11.19
N ARG A 400 -0.58 -7.31 9.99
CA ARG A 400 -1.69 -6.39 9.73
C ARG A 400 -3.02 -7.02 10.07
N GLY A 401 -3.91 -6.22 10.63
CA GLY A 401 -5.21 -6.63 11.15
C GLY A 401 -6.32 -6.57 10.10
N GLY A 402 -7.30 -7.44 10.26
CA GLY A 402 -8.60 -7.34 9.59
C GLY A 402 -9.70 -8.01 10.42
N VAL A 403 -10.95 -7.66 10.19
CA VAL A 403 -12.09 -8.27 10.87
C VAL A 403 -12.87 -9.14 9.89
N VAL A 404 -13.08 -10.41 10.24
CA VAL A 404 -13.93 -11.32 9.45
C VAL A 404 -15.37 -11.19 9.89
N ALA A 405 -15.62 -11.29 11.20
CA ALA A 405 -16.97 -11.37 11.72
C ALA A 405 -17.03 -10.98 13.19
N LEU A 406 -18.16 -10.42 13.60
CA LEU A 406 -18.55 -10.21 14.99
C LEU A 406 -19.98 -10.72 15.16
N LYS A 407 -20.28 -11.35 16.29
CA LYS A 407 -21.66 -11.72 16.60
C LYS A 407 -22.51 -10.45 16.84
N ARG A 408 -23.63 -10.32 16.13
CA ARG A 408 -24.60 -9.22 16.26
C ARG A 408 -25.36 -9.24 17.57
N GLY A 409 -25.40 -10.41 18.23
CA GLY A 409 -26.08 -10.62 19.51
C GLY A 409 -25.58 -9.76 20.69
N GLY A 410 -24.64 -8.86 20.45
CA GLY A 410 -24.25 -7.79 21.35
C GLY A 410 -23.20 -8.26 22.34
N PHE A 411 -22.03 -7.62 22.26
CA PHE A 411 -20.96 -7.74 23.22
C PHE A 411 -21.49 -7.66 24.68
N MET A 412 -22.48 -6.78 24.96
CA MET A 412 -23.02 -6.54 26.32
C MET A 412 -24.42 -7.08 26.61
N ARG A 413 -25.08 -7.79 25.67
CA ARG A 413 -26.30 -8.57 26.02
C ARG A 413 -25.98 -9.64 27.07
N LYS A 414 -24.74 -10.12 27.09
CA LYS A 414 -24.22 -11.04 28.11
C LYS A 414 -23.67 -10.35 29.37
N PHE A 415 -23.48 -9.03 29.35
CA PHE A 415 -23.01 -8.22 30.50
C PHE A 415 -24.13 -7.36 31.14
N GLY A 416 -25.39 -7.48 30.70
CA GLY A 416 -26.56 -6.92 31.39
C GLY A 416 -26.69 -5.39 31.45
N THR A 417 -25.94 -4.62 30.65
CA THR A 417 -25.88 -3.14 30.72
C THR A 417 -26.24 -2.47 29.39
N ASN A 418 -27.17 -1.50 29.41
CA ASN A 418 -27.78 -0.91 28.20
C ASN A 418 -26.98 0.25 27.57
N LEU A 419 -26.25 1.07 28.33
CA LEU A 419 -25.62 2.29 27.76
C LEU A 419 -24.41 1.99 26.85
N THR A 420 -23.70 0.90 27.09
CA THR A 420 -22.49 0.49 26.34
C THR A 420 -22.80 -0.36 25.10
N ASN A 421 -24.01 -0.95 25.03
CA ASN A 421 -24.52 -1.68 23.85
C ASN A 421 -24.69 -0.76 22.64
N ASP A 422 -25.04 0.51 22.86
CA ASP A 422 -25.18 1.52 21.82
C ASP A 422 -23.83 2.13 21.41
N ILE A 423 -22.88 2.19 22.35
CA ILE A 423 -21.58 2.85 22.17
C ILE A 423 -20.57 1.93 21.48
N TYR A 424 -20.51 0.63 21.78
CA TYR A 424 -19.41 -0.21 21.28
C TYR A 424 -19.43 -0.44 19.75
N PRO A 425 -20.59 -0.68 19.10
CA PRO A 425 -20.67 -0.65 17.63
C PRO A 425 -20.31 0.72 17.05
N ALA A 426 -20.69 1.81 17.72
CA ALA A 426 -20.39 3.18 17.30
C ALA A 426 -18.91 3.56 17.47
N VAL A 427 -18.21 3.06 18.51
CA VAL A 427 -16.77 3.29 18.74
C VAL A 427 -15.91 2.40 17.83
N ARG A 428 -16.42 1.22 17.44
CA ARG A 428 -15.68 0.26 16.61
C ARG A 428 -15.81 0.47 15.10
N LEU A 429 -16.86 1.16 14.64
CA LEU A 429 -16.91 1.80 13.31
C LEU A 429 -15.68 2.68 13.04
N PHE A 430 -14.94 3.04 14.09
CA PHE A 430 -13.78 3.90 14.07
C PHE A 430 -12.51 3.25 14.64
N SER A 431 -12.43 1.92 14.76
CA SER A 431 -11.27 1.29 15.40
C SER A 431 -10.02 1.50 14.54
N PRO A 432 -9.07 2.35 14.99
CA PRO A 432 -7.87 2.69 14.22
C PRO A 432 -6.82 1.58 14.27
N TRP A 433 -7.27 0.37 14.62
CA TRP A 433 -6.48 -0.83 14.80
C TRP A 433 -5.90 -1.27 13.45
N THR A 434 -4.58 -1.34 13.37
CA THR A 434 -3.87 -1.70 12.14
C THR A 434 -3.28 -3.09 12.17
N GLY A 435 -3.17 -3.72 13.34
CA GLY A 435 -2.59 -5.04 13.48
C GLY A 435 -1.99 -5.31 14.86
N LYS A 436 -1.07 -6.27 14.93
CA LYS A 436 -0.40 -6.66 16.17
C LYS A 436 1.08 -6.91 15.95
N THR A 437 1.90 -6.60 16.95
CA THR A 437 3.32 -6.97 16.99
C THR A 437 3.55 -8.22 17.83
N PHE A 438 4.60 -8.97 17.50
CA PHE A 438 4.99 -10.22 18.16
C PHE A 438 6.50 -10.24 18.37
N THR A 439 6.92 -10.20 19.64
CA THR A 439 8.33 -10.26 20.02
C THR A 439 8.56 -11.42 20.95
N SER A 440 9.43 -12.36 20.56
CA SER A 440 9.87 -13.44 21.46
C SER A 440 10.64 -12.84 22.64
N VAL A 441 10.30 -13.24 23.86
CA VAL A 441 10.87 -12.69 25.08
C VAL A 441 11.31 -13.79 26.03
N ASP A 442 12.31 -13.50 26.86
CA ASP A 442 12.68 -14.34 27.98
C ASP A 442 11.88 -13.98 29.25
N MET A 443 12.07 -14.77 30.30
CA MET A 443 11.44 -14.54 31.60
C MET A 443 11.83 -13.22 32.25
N LYS A 444 13.03 -12.69 31.98
CA LYS A 444 13.49 -11.41 32.53
C LYS A 444 12.68 -10.26 31.94
N VAL A 445 12.45 -10.28 30.63
CA VAL A 445 11.61 -9.30 29.94
C VAL A 445 10.14 -9.49 30.35
N ALA A 446 9.62 -10.72 30.41
CA ALA A 446 8.24 -10.95 30.87
C ALA A 446 8.00 -10.38 32.29
N ARG A 447 8.93 -10.57 33.24
CA ARG A 447 8.87 -9.99 34.59
C ARG A 447 8.86 -8.46 34.59
N LYS A 448 9.50 -7.80 33.63
CA LYS A 448 9.44 -6.32 33.49
C LYS A 448 8.00 -5.85 33.25
N TYR A 449 7.25 -6.59 32.44
CA TYR A 449 5.90 -6.22 32.01
C TYR A 449 4.82 -6.65 33.00
N ILE A 450 4.85 -7.90 33.47
CA ILE A 450 3.79 -8.46 34.32
C ILE A 450 4.26 -8.80 35.74
N GLY A 451 5.48 -8.43 36.12
CA GLY A 451 5.98 -8.61 37.49
C GLY A 451 6.11 -10.07 37.89
N LYS A 452 5.67 -10.39 39.11
CA LYS A 452 5.71 -11.76 39.67
C LYS A 452 4.84 -12.75 38.88
N ASP A 453 3.85 -12.26 38.14
CA ASP A 453 2.92 -13.09 37.40
C ASP A 453 3.59 -13.79 36.20
N ALA A 454 4.77 -13.32 35.78
CA ALA A 454 5.58 -13.96 34.77
C ALA A 454 5.91 -15.42 35.11
N GLU A 455 5.95 -15.81 36.39
CA GLU A 455 6.21 -17.20 36.80
C GLU A 455 5.20 -18.21 36.24
N TYR A 456 4.00 -17.76 35.86
CA TYR A 456 3.03 -18.60 35.15
C TYR A 456 3.61 -19.20 33.85
N TYR A 457 4.53 -18.48 33.20
CA TYR A 457 5.07 -18.86 31.89
C TYR A 457 6.35 -19.69 31.94
N LYS A 458 6.91 -19.95 33.13
CA LYS A 458 8.23 -20.58 33.31
C LYS A 458 8.38 -21.91 32.54
N ASP A 459 7.31 -22.68 32.46
CA ASP A 459 7.30 -24.01 31.84
C ASP A 459 6.46 -24.06 30.54
N LYS A 460 6.09 -22.89 29.98
CA LYS A 460 5.19 -22.78 28.82
C LYS A 460 5.91 -22.72 27.46
N GLY A 461 7.23 -22.93 27.44
CA GLY A 461 8.03 -22.90 26.22
C GLY A 461 8.29 -21.48 25.72
N GLN A 462 8.05 -21.22 24.42
CA GLN A 462 8.24 -19.89 23.84
C GLN A 462 7.20 -18.91 24.38
N ILE A 463 7.68 -17.76 24.86
CA ILE A 463 6.86 -16.67 25.37
C ILE A 463 6.98 -15.50 24.40
N ILE A 464 5.85 -14.90 24.06
CA ILE A 464 5.78 -13.78 23.13
C ILE A 464 5.13 -12.60 23.86
N LEU A 465 5.77 -11.44 23.81
CA LEU A 465 5.14 -10.18 24.15
C LEU A 465 4.55 -9.60 22.87
N GLY A 466 3.27 -9.24 22.90
CA GLY A 466 2.64 -8.58 21.76
C GLY A 466 1.85 -7.35 22.16
N THR A 467 1.56 -6.52 21.15
CA THR A 467 0.79 -5.29 21.29
C THR A 467 -0.19 -5.14 20.14
N ASN A 468 -1.29 -4.44 20.36
CA ASN A 468 -2.10 -3.91 19.27
C ASN A 468 -1.48 -2.60 18.76
N THR A 469 -1.50 -2.43 17.45
CA THR A 469 -0.99 -1.23 16.78
C THR A 469 -2.13 -0.37 16.28
N PHE A 470 -1.93 0.94 16.30
CA PHE A 470 -2.91 1.92 15.84
C PHE A 470 -2.26 2.95 14.93
N LYS A 471 -3.06 3.55 14.06
CA LYS A 471 -2.65 4.64 13.17
C LYS A 471 -3.35 5.94 13.55
N LYS A 472 -2.61 7.04 13.64
CA LYS A 472 -3.04 8.42 13.91
C LYS A 472 -3.13 9.18 12.59
N ASN A 473 -3.93 8.72 11.63
CA ASN A 473 -4.08 9.41 10.34
C ASN A 473 -5.23 10.45 10.39
N PHE A 474 -5.06 11.58 9.69
CA PHE A 474 -6.07 12.63 9.49
C PHE A 474 -7.34 12.18 8.73
N ASP A 475 -7.34 10.97 8.17
CA ASP A 475 -8.49 10.35 7.48
C ASP A 475 -9.45 9.63 8.44
N LEU A 476 -9.08 9.49 9.72
CA LEU A 476 -9.96 8.95 10.74
C LEU A 476 -10.92 10.04 11.23
N SER A 477 -12.12 9.62 11.67
CA SER A 477 -13.05 10.55 12.30
C SER A 477 -12.40 11.20 13.54
N LEU A 478 -12.74 12.47 13.82
CA LEU A 478 -12.27 13.19 15.02
C LEU A 478 -12.39 12.36 16.33
N PRO A 479 -13.47 11.58 16.55
CA PRO A 479 -13.59 10.66 17.68
C PRO A 479 -12.51 9.57 17.77
N ALA A 480 -12.08 9.00 16.63
CA ALA A 480 -11.08 7.92 16.61
C ALA A 480 -9.70 8.43 17.04
N THR A 481 -9.29 9.57 16.48
CA THR A 481 -8.03 10.24 16.82
C THR A 481 -8.04 10.67 18.28
N ALA A 482 -9.15 11.25 18.74
CA ALA A 482 -9.33 11.61 20.16
C ALA A 482 -9.25 10.39 21.10
N PHE A 483 -9.79 9.24 20.70
CA PHE A 483 -9.66 8.01 21.47
C PHE A 483 -8.20 7.57 21.62
N ILE A 484 -7.44 7.50 20.51
CA ILE A 484 -6.02 7.12 20.52
C ILE A 484 -5.20 8.05 21.42
N GLU A 485 -5.43 9.37 21.31
CA GLU A 485 -4.72 10.39 22.10
C GLU A 485 -5.09 10.37 23.59
N GLN A 486 -6.19 9.73 23.95
CA GLN A 486 -6.68 9.64 25.34
C GLN A 486 -6.34 8.32 26.02
N LEU A 487 -5.82 7.31 25.31
CA LEU A 487 -5.50 6.00 25.89
C LEU A 487 -4.61 6.10 27.15
N ASP A 488 -3.54 6.91 27.09
CA ASP A 488 -2.68 7.15 28.26
C ASP A 488 -3.42 7.88 29.39
N LYS A 489 -4.26 8.87 29.03
CA LYS A 489 -5.03 9.68 29.99
C LYS A 489 -6.06 8.87 30.77
N ILE A 490 -6.57 7.78 30.19
CA ILE A 490 -7.45 6.83 30.87
C ILE A 490 -6.66 5.71 31.59
N GLY A 491 -5.33 5.84 31.66
CA GLY A 491 -4.45 4.98 32.44
C GLY A 491 -3.98 3.71 31.73
N MET A 492 -4.21 3.57 30.42
CA MET A 492 -3.72 2.43 29.65
C MET A 492 -2.22 2.54 29.37
N VAL A 493 -1.54 1.39 29.29
CA VAL A 493 -0.14 1.36 28.87
C VAL A 493 -0.07 1.64 27.37
N VAL A 494 0.63 2.70 27.00
CA VAL A 494 0.94 3.06 25.62
C VAL A 494 2.45 3.16 25.42
N GLU A 495 2.90 2.84 24.21
CA GLU A 495 4.29 3.00 23.81
C GLU A 495 4.34 3.65 22.43
N GLU A 496 5.22 4.64 22.32
CA GLU A 496 5.51 5.27 21.04
C GLU A 496 6.33 4.29 20.17
N PRO A 497 6.00 4.16 18.87
CA PRO A 497 6.67 3.23 17.98
C PRO A 497 8.12 3.65 17.69
N THR A 498 8.99 2.68 17.38
CA THR A 498 10.32 2.95 16.83
C THR A 498 10.22 3.56 15.44
N GLU A 499 11.33 4.11 14.93
CA GLU A 499 11.35 4.66 13.57
C GLU A 499 11.10 3.58 12.49
N GLU A 500 11.54 2.35 12.73
CA GLU A 500 11.21 1.20 11.87
C GLU A 500 9.71 0.87 11.91
N GLU A 501 9.11 0.83 13.10
CA GLU A 501 7.66 0.58 13.28
C GLU A 501 6.80 1.71 12.65
N LYS A 502 7.24 2.97 12.76
CA LYS A 502 6.61 4.10 12.05
C LYS A 502 6.67 3.94 10.54
N ALA A 503 7.79 3.43 10.00
CA ALA A 503 7.92 3.14 8.57
C ALA A 503 6.99 2.02 8.08
N GLU A 504 6.43 1.22 9.00
CA GLU A 504 5.39 0.21 8.73
C GLU A 504 3.95 0.75 8.89
N GLY A 505 3.82 1.99 9.36
CA GLY A 505 2.55 2.70 9.55
C GLY A 505 1.94 2.51 10.94
N ILE A 506 2.77 2.25 11.96
CA ILE A 506 2.38 2.20 13.37
C ILE A 506 2.62 3.58 13.97
N ASP A 507 1.59 4.17 14.58
CA ASP A 507 1.68 5.48 15.27
C ASP A 507 1.51 5.37 16.78
N LEU A 508 0.99 4.23 17.26
CA LEU A 508 0.88 3.92 18.68
C LEU A 508 0.83 2.40 18.91
N LYS A 509 1.45 1.93 19.99
CA LYS A 509 1.29 0.58 20.51
C LYS A 509 0.55 0.62 21.85
N SER A 510 -0.45 -0.23 22.02
CA SER A 510 -1.19 -0.39 23.28
C SER A 510 -1.83 -1.78 23.36
N PHE A 511 -2.68 -2.03 24.37
CA PHE A 511 -3.32 -3.33 24.61
C PHE A 511 -2.32 -4.48 24.55
N TYR A 512 -1.36 -4.45 25.47
CA TYR A 512 -0.34 -5.48 25.59
C TYR A 512 -0.95 -6.83 25.93
N PHE A 513 -0.32 -7.88 25.43
CA PHE A 513 -0.66 -9.26 25.76
C PHE A 513 0.60 -10.11 25.89
N MET A 514 0.50 -11.14 26.72
CA MET A 514 1.46 -12.23 26.74
C MET A 514 0.88 -13.40 25.94
N ALA A 515 1.67 -13.97 25.04
CA ALA A 515 1.26 -15.09 24.23
C ALA A 515 2.16 -16.32 24.40
N HIS A 516 1.54 -17.49 24.33
CA HIS A 516 2.21 -18.79 24.36
C HIS A 516 1.33 -19.86 23.70
N PHE A 517 1.95 -20.97 23.29
CA PHE A 517 1.22 -22.09 22.74
C PHE A 517 0.52 -22.87 23.86
N GLU A 518 -0.74 -23.23 23.64
CA GLU A 518 -1.56 -23.99 24.59
C GLU A 518 -2.74 -24.65 23.88
N LYS A 519 -3.45 -25.53 24.60
CA LYS A 519 -4.77 -25.99 24.19
C LYS A 519 -5.81 -24.89 24.32
N SER A 520 -6.71 -24.81 23.33
CA SER A 520 -7.80 -23.85 23.31
C SER A 520 -8.63 -23.88 24.62
N ILE A 521 -8.93 -22.71 25.18
CA ILE A 521 -9.78 -22.56 26.36
C ILE A 521 -11.26 -22.85 26.07
N MET A 522 -11.65 -22.82 24.80
CA MET A 522 -13.02 -23.12 24.39
C MET A 522 -13.24 -24.63 24.36
N ALA A 523 -14.22 -25.11 25.13
CA ALA A 523 -14.57 -26.53 25.16
C ALA A 523 -14.93 -27.07 23.76
N ASP A 524 -15.64 -26.27 22.96
CA ASP A 524 -16.04 -26.62 21.59
C ASP A 524 -14.85 -26.81 20.63
N CYS A 525 -13.68 -26.26 20.98
CA CYS A 525 -12.45 -26.45 20.25
C CYS A 525 -11.71 -27.77 20.57
N LYS A 526 -12.26 -28.61 21.46
CA LYS A 526 -11.79 -30.00 21.69
C LYS A 526 -10.28 -30.15 21.90
N GLY A 527 -9.66 -29.22 22.63
CA GLY A 527 -8.22 -29.24 22.90
C GLY A 527 -7.34 -28.98 21.66
N LYS A 528 -7.82 -28.16 20.73
CA LYS A 528 -7.04 -27.69 19.58
C LYS A 528 -5.79 -26.91 20.05
N ASP A 529 -4.66 -27.17 19.41
CA ASP A 529 -3.44 -26.37 19.62
C ASP A 529 -3.58 -24.99 18.97
N VAL A 530 -3.37 -23.95 19.77
CA VAL A 530 -3.50 -22.55 19.38
C VAL A 530 -2.36 -21.73 19.99
N LEU A 531 -2.17 -20.52 19.48
CA LEU A 531 -1.42 -19.49 20.20
C LEU A 531 -2.41 -18.59 20.93
N GLN A 532 -2.35 -18.58 22.27
CA GLN A 532 -3.26 -17.79 23.10
C GLN A 532 -2.68 -16.41 23.38
N PHE A 533 -3.48 -15.35 23.28
CA PHE A 533 -3.09 -13.99 23.65
C PHE A 533 -3.80 -13.60 24.94
N ASN A 534 -3.05 -13.32 25.99
CA ASN A 534 -3.61 -13.01 27.29
C ASN A 534 -3.46 -11.53 27.64
N TYR A 535 -4.59 -10.81 27.61
CA TYR A 535 -4.70 -9.38 27.92
C TYR A 535 -5.05 -9.09 29.38
N ARG A 536 -5.35 -10.13 30.17
CA ARG A 536 -5.98 -10.01 31.49
C ARG A 536 -5.00 -9.69 32.62
N TRP A 537 -3.71 -9.53 32.32
CA TRP A 537 -2.70 -9.21 33.32
C TRP A 537 -2.92 -7.80 33.90
N PRO A 538 -3.11 -7.65 35.22
CA PRO A 538 -3.46 -6.35 35.82
C PRO A 538 -2.45 -5.23 35.50
N LYS A 539 -1.17 -5.58 35.35
CA LYS A 539 -0.10 -4.64 35.02
C LYS A 539 -0.24 -4.01 33.64
N PHE A 540 -0.95 -4.63 32.70
CA PHE A 540 -1.21 -4.04 31.39
C PHE A 540 -2.24 -2.91 31.44
N LYS A 541 -3.01 -2.80 32.53
CA LYS A 541 -4.06 -1.79 32.71
C LYS A 541 -5.01 -1.72 31.50
N THR A 542 -5.31 -2.89 30.94
CA THR A 542 -6.21 -3.02 29.80
C THR A 542 -7.60 -2.54 30.23
N MET A 543 -8.26 -1.72 29.41
CA MET A 543 -9.61 -1.24 29.73
C MET A 543 -10.67 -2.34 29.56
N VAL A 544 -11.85 -2.13 30.15
CA VAL A 544 -13.03 -2.97 29.84
C VAL A 544 -13.45 -2.70 28.39
N PRO A 545 -13.72 -3.73 27.58
CA PRO A 545 -13.77 -5.13 27.97
C PRO A 545 -12.49 -5.94 27.82
N ASP A 546 -11.45 -5.39 27.21
CA ASP A 546 -10.26 -6.13 26.83
C ASP A 546 -9.47 -6.71 28.01
N CYS A 547 -9.68 -6.23 29.24
CA CYS A 547 -9.20 -6.89 30.46
C CYS A 547 -9.86 -8.25 30.76
N TYR A 548 -10.91 -8.63 30.04
CA TYR A 548 -11.56 -9.95 30.09
C TYR A 548 -11.20 -10.83 28.89
N CYS A 549 -10.34 -10.33 27.99
CA CYS A 549 -10.06 -10.96 26.71
C CYS A 549 -8.95 -12.03 26.79
N ILE A 550 -9.19 -13.17 26.14
CA ILE A 550 -8.14 -14.05 25.65
C ILE A 550 -8.43 -14.33 24.17
N ASP A 551 -7.51 -13.95 23.28
CA ASP A 551 -7.63 -14.35 21.87
C ASP A 551 -6.95 -15.70 21.64
N GLU A 552 -7.35 -16.40 20.59
CA GLU A 552 -6.64 -17.59 20.13
C GLU A 552 -6.40 -17.55 18.63
N LEU A 553 -5.18 -17.85 18.20
CA LEU A 553 -4.74 -17.73 16.81
C LEU A 553 -4.38 -19.10 16.21
N VAL A 554 -4.73 -19.26 14.92
CA VAL A 554 -4.34 -20.39 14.06
C VAL A 554 -3.88 -19.88 12.69
N ARG A 555 -3.07 -20.66 11.99
CA ARG A 555 -2.61 -20.39 10.61
C ARG A 555 -3.51 -21.07 9.59
N ILE A 556 -4.19 -20.28 8.75
CA ILE A 556 -5.11 -20.77 7.72
C ILE A 556 -4.49 -20.80 6.31
N ALA A 557 -3.47 -19.97 6.06
CA ALA A 557 -2.61 -20.05 4.89
C ALA A 557 -1.22 -19.48 5.26
N ASP A 558 -0.23 -19.69 4.40
CA ASP A 558 1.11 -19.14 4.64
C ASP A 558 1.05 -17.61 4.70
N GLY A 559 1.50 -17.02 5.81
CA GLY A 559 1.39 -15.58 6.09
C GLY A 559 -0.02 -15.05 6.43
N LEU A 560 -1.03 -15.92 6.58
CA LEU A 560 -2.41 -15.54 6.93
C LEU A 560 -2.95 -16.37 8.10
N TYR A 561 -3.38 -15.66 9.13
CA TYR A 561 -3.82 -16.22 10.39
C TYR A 561 -5.25 -15.82 10.71
N LEU A 562 -5.99 -16.75 11.31
CA LEU A 562 -7.36 -16.55 11.78
C LEU A 562 -7.34 -16.57 13.30
N GLY A 563 -7.80 -15.48 13.91
CA GLY A 563 -7.96 -15.33 15.35
C GLY A 563 -9.42 -15.45 15.75
N GLN A 564 -9.68 -16.03 16.91
CA GLN A 564 -10.97 -15.92 17.58
C GLN A 564 -10.87 -15.01 18.81
N LEU A 565 -11.89 -14.19 18.99
CA LEU A 565 -11.99 -13.16 20.02
C LEU A 565 -12.84 -13.70 21.19
N LEU A 566 -12.21 -14.08 22.30
CA LEU A 566 -12.91 -14.68 23.43
C LEU A 566 -12.90 -13.75 24.64
N TYR A 567 -14.07 -13.53 25.24
CA TYR A 567 -14.18 -12.80 26.49
C TYR A 567 -14.80 -13.66 27.58
N ALA A 568 -14.28 -13.51 28.80
CA ALA A 568 -14.92 -14.03 29.99
C ALA A 568 -16.29 -13.36 30.17
N THR A 569 -17.35 -14.17 30.29
CA THR A 569 -18.70 -13.64 30.53
C THR A 569 -19.06 -13.59 32.01
N ASP A 570 -18.29 -14.29 32.85
CA ASP A 570 -18.38 -14.20 34.31
C ASP A 570 -17.40 -13.14 34.85
N TRP A 571 -17.80 -11.87 34.76
CA TRP A 571 -16.94 -10.71 35.03
C TRP A 571 -16.69 -10.44 36.51
N GLU A 572 -17.51 -11.03 37.39
CA GLU A 572 -17.38 -10.93 38.85
C GLU A 572 -16.20 -11.77 39.38
N VAL A 573 -15.75 -12.76 38.62
CA VAL A 573 -14.63 -13.63 39.00
C VAL A 573 -13.31 -12.91 38.69
N PRO A 574 -12.49 -12.56 39.72
CA PRO A 574 -11.19 -11.94 39.50
C PRO A 574 -10.27 -12.85 38.69
N TYR A 575 -9.46 -12.25 37.82
CA TYR A 575 -8.54 -13.02 37.01
C TYR A 575 -7.37 -13.58 37.83
N ASP A 576 -7.27 -14.91 37.86
CA ASP A 576 -6.12 -15.71 38.30
C ASP A 576 -5.79 -16.73 37.19
N PRO A 577 -4.55 -16.72 36.64
CA PRO A 577 -4.11 -17.68 35.63
C PRO A 577 -4.13 -19.15 36.09
N LYS A 578 -4.17 -19.42 37.40
CA LYS A 578 -4.27 -20.78 37.97
C LYS A 578 -5.71 -21.29 38.03
N THR A 579 -6.68 -20.40 37.91
CA THR A 579 -8.09 -20.79 37.90
C THR A 579 -8.44 -21.43 36.55
N PRO A 580 -9.10 -22.60 36.53
CA PRO A 580 -9.49 -23.25 35.29
C PRO A 580 -10.31 -22.32 34.38
N PRO A 581 -9.99 -22.21 33.07
CA PRO A 581 -10.67 -21.27 32.16
C PRO A 581 -12.20 -21.40 32.12
N SER A 582 -12.73 -22.62 32.35
CA SER A 582 -14.17 -22.90 32.39
C SER A 582 -14.93 -22.11 33.47
N LYS A 583 -14.25 -21.66 34.54
CA LYS A 583 -14.85 -20.83 35.59
C LYS A 583 -15.20 -19.42 35.12
N TYR A 584 -14.51 -18.89 34.12
CA TYR A 584 -14.77 -17.56 33.56
C TYR A 584 -15.85 -17.52 32.48
N LYS A 585 -16.36 -18.71 32.08
CA LYS A 585 -17.39 -18.86 31.05
C LYS A 585 -17.07 -18.08 29.77
N TYR A 586 -15.94 -18.38 29.15
CA TYR A 586 -15.57 -17.74 27.89
C TYR A 586 -16.60 -18.01 26.80
N ASP A 587 -16.89 -16.99 26.00
CA ASP A 587 -17.61 -17.15 24.73
C ASP A 587 -16.84 -16.48 23.60
N ASN A 588 -17.09 -16.94 22.37
CA ASN A 588 -16.55 -16.37 21.15
C ASN A 588 -17.46 -15.23 20.66
N PHE A 589 -16.90 -14.03 20.58
CA PHE A 589 -17.56 -12.81 20.14
C PHE A 589 -17.26 -12.46 18.67
N GLY A 590 -16.27 -13.09 18.06
CA GLY A 590 -15.92 -12.83 16.68
C GLY A 590 -14.62 -13.48 16.21
N TYR A 591 -14.31 -13.18 14.95
CA TYR A 591 -13.12 -13.64 14.26
C TYR A 591 -12.39 -12.47 13.61
N PHE A 592 -11.08 -12.45 13.77
CA PHE A 592 -10.18 -11.47 13.17
C PHE A 592 -9.08 -12.15 12.35
N LEU A 593 -8.40 -11.39 11.51
CA LEU A 593 -7.27 -11.82 10.72
C LEU A 593 -6.01 -11.11 11.21
N LEU A 594 -4.90 -11.82 11.12
CA LEU A 594 -3.57 -11.24 11.11
C LEU A 594 -2.87 -11.70 9.84
N MET A 595 -2.21 -10.80 9.15
CA MET A 595 -1.68 -11.09 7.82
C MET A 595 -0.40 -10.34 7.50
N ASP A 596 0.44 -10.93 6.66
CA ASP A 596 1.61 -10.26 6.12
C ASP A 596 1.23 -9.15 5.12
N ALA A 597 2.25 -8.43 4.63
CA ALA A 597 2.05 -7.34 3.68
C ALA A 597 1.42 -7.80 2.35
N GLU A 598 1.74 -9.01 1.89
CA GLU A 598 1.22 -9.57 0.64
C GLU A 598 -0.29 -9.86 0.73
N TRP A 599 -0.75 -10.42 1.86
CA TRP A 599 -2.17 -10.64 2.12
C TRP A 599 -2.95 -9.36 2.38
N GLN A 600 -2.33 -8.38 3.05
CA GLN A 600 -2.93 -7.05 3.21
C GLN A 600 -3.22 -6.43 1.84
N ALA A 601 -2.26 -6.52 0.92
CA ALA A 601 -2.42 -6.05 -0.44
C ALA A 601 -3.64 -6.65 -1.14
N ILE A 602 -3.87 -7.97 -0.98
CA ILE A 602 -5.06 -8.64 -1.53
C ILE A 602 -6.35 -8.14 -0.84
N LYS A 603 -6.35 -8.01 0.50
CA LYS A 603 -7.48 -7.46 1.26
C LYS A 603 -7.85 -6.07 0.77
N GLU A 604 -6.85 -5.20 0.63
CA GLU A 604 -7.00 -3.82 0.15
C GLU A 604 -7.53 -3.80 -1.29
N PHE A 605 -6.93 -4.56 -2.22
CA PHE A 605 -7.41 -4.69 -3.60
C PHE A 605 -8.90 -5.01 -3.65
N MET A 606 -9.32 -6.03 -2.89
CA MET A 606 -10.70 -6.49 -2.84
C MET A 606 -11.69 -5.51 -2.19
N GLY A 607 -11.22 -4.51 -1.44
CA GLY A 607 -12.09 -3.70 -0.60
C GLY A 607 -12.66 -4.46 0.59
N PHE A 608 -12.03 -5.57 1.00
CA PHE A 608 -12.54 -6.37 2.12
C PHE A 608 -12.17 -5.71 3.45
N ASP A 609 -13.19 -5.42 4.28
CA ASP A 609 -13.00 -4.78 5.59
C ASP A 609 -12.23 -3.44 5.45
N MET A 610 -12.63 -2.64 4.46
CA MET A 610 -12.09 -1.31 4.16
C MET A 610 -13.06 -0.16 4.52
N ASN A 611 -14.37 -0.47 4.67
CA ASN A 611 -15.39 0.52 5.00
C ASN A 611 -15.52 0.65 6.53
N GLN A 612 -14.63 1.43 7.12
CA GLN A 612 -14.82 2.09 8.42
C GLN A 612 -15.41 3.50 8.27
N VAL A 613 -16.19 3.72 7.21
CA VAL A 613 -17.05 4.90 7.04
C VAL A 613 -18.33 4.41 6.37
N LEU A 614 -19.41 4.33 7.13
CA LEU A 614 -20.77 4.50 6.62
C LEU A 614 -21.21 5.91 7.00
#